data_AF-A0A255Z8E9-F1
#
_entry.id   AF-A0A255Z8E9-F1
#
_cell.length_a   1.000
_cell.length_b   1.000
_cell.length_c   1.000
_cell.angle_alpha   90.00
_cell.angle_beta   90.00
_cell.angle_gamma   90.00
#
_symmetry.space_group_name_H-M   'P 1'
#
loop_
_entity.id
_entity.type
_entity.pdbx_description
1 polymer ?
#
loop_
_entity_poly.entity_id
_entity_poly.type
_entity_poly.pdbx_seq_one_letter_code
_entity_poly.pdbx_strand_id
1 'polypeptide(L)'
;MSKTRASIFGDEADPLDLSGFAPKAPQDIQAPPADAIRAVSEAARFPSREPKPVAAPPPPAPMKREQRRHRTGRNVQFNIRARQETIDAFLAIADREGWVLGEVLEHAVAALERELAVSSG
;
A
#
# COMPACT_ATOMS: atom_id res chain seq x y z
N MET A 1 -12.68 28.20 -35.28
CA MET A 1 -11.29 27.85 -35.61
C MET A 1 -10.73 26.94 -34.53
N SER A 2 -10.85 25.62 -34.68
CA SER A 2 -10.27 24.64 -33.75
C SER A 2 -8.78 24.45 -34.07
N LYS A 3 -7.89 24.85 -33.15
CA LYS A 3 -6.45 24.57 -33.27
C LYS A 3 -6.19 23.11 -32.90
N THR A 4 -5.81 22.30 -33.87
CA THR A 4 -5.35 20.92 -33.66
C THR A 4 -4.00 20.93 -32.95
N ARG A 5 -3.86 20.10 -31.91
CA ARG A 5 -2.63 19.94 -31.12
C ARG A 5 -1.54 19.28 -31.97
N ALA A 6 -0.32 19.80 -31.93
CA ALA A 6 0.83 19.18 -32.57
C ALA A 6 1.10 17.80 -31.93
N SER A 7 1.20 16.76 -32.76
CA SER A 7 1.63 15.44 -32.32
C SER A 7 3.12 15.49 -31.95
N ILE A 8 3.46 14.96 -30.78
CA ILE A 8 4.84 14.77 -30.29
C ILE A 8 5.47 13.49 -30.85
N PHE A 9 4.67 12.62 -31.46
CA PHE A 9 5.14 11.47 -32.18
C PHE A 9 5.22 11.90 -33.65
N GLY A 10 6.44 11.99 -34.18
CA GLY A 10 6.70 12.34 -35.57
C GLY A 10 5.94 11.44 -36.53
N ASP A 11 5.68 11.96 -37.74
CA ASP A 11 4.88 11.29 -38.77
C ASP A 11 5.26 9.81 -38.93
N GLU A 12 4.24 8.96 -39.02
CA GLU A 12 4.37 7.52 -39.10
C GLU A 12 5.35 7.09 -40.20
N ALA A 13 6.38 6.34 -39.78
CA ALA A 13 6.91 5.15 -40.45
C ALA A 13 8.44 4.96 -40.34
N ASP A 14 9.08 5.39 -39.24
CA ASP A 14 10.28 4.67 -38.80
C ASP A 14 9.86 3.60 -37.77
N PRO A 15 9.90 2.31 -38.14
CA PRO A 15 9.60 1.25 -37.19
C PRO A 15 10.57 1.33 -36.02
N LEU A 16 10.03 1.41 -34.80
CA LEU A 16 10.79 1.39 -33.55
C LEU A 16 11.71 0.16 -33.54
N ASP A 17 13.02 0.38 -33.68
CA ASP A 17 14.01 -0.69 -33.62
C ASP A 17 14.19 -1.17 -32.17
N LEU A 18 13.57 -2.31 -31.87
CA LEU A 18 13.66 -2.97 -30.58
C LEU A 18 14.75 -4.05 -30.55
N SER A 19 15.56 -4.19 -31.61
CA SER A 19 16.60 -5.22 -31.70
C SER A 19 17.66 -5.11 -30.59
N GLY A 20 17.88 -3.90 -30.06
CA GLY A 20 18.77 -3.64 -28.92
C GLY A 20 18.27 -4.21 -27.58
N PHE A 21 17.02 -4.66 -27.49
CA PHE A 21 16.45 -5.32 -26.31
C PHE A 21 16.52 -6.85 -26.39
N ALA A 22 17.21 -7.40 -27.39
CA ALA A 22 17.43 -8.84 -27.45
C ALA A 22 18.21 -9.32 -26.20
N PRO A 23 17.75 -10.39 -25.52
CA PRO A 23 18.48 -10.94 -24.38
C PRO A 23 19.87 -11.36 -24.83
N LYS A 24 20.89 -10.96 -24.06
CA LYS A 24 22.27 -11.40 -24.30
C LYS A 24 22.31 -12.93 -24.23
N ALA A 25 23.03 -13.54 -25.16
CA ALA A 25 23.27 -14.98 -25.12
C ALA A 25 23.86 -15.36 -23.75
N PRO A 26 23.43 -16.50 -23.17
CA PRO A 26 23.94 -16.95 -21.89
C PRO A 26 25.46 -17.07 -21.99
N GLN A 27 26.15 -16.16 -21.31
CA GLN A 27 27.58 -16.23 -21.12
C GLN A 27 27.81 -17.15 -19.94
N ASP A 28 28.73 -18.09 -20.09
CA ASP A 28 29.25 -18.88 -18.98
C ASP A 28 30.13 -17.97 -18.12
N ILE A 29 29.47 -17.16 -17.28
CA ILE A 29 30.14 -16.34 -16.29
C ILE A 29 30.54 -17.31 -15.19
N GLN A 30 31.83 -17.64 -15.15
CA GLN A 30 32.40 -18.35 -14.02
C GLN A 30 32.17 -17.51 -12.77
N ALA A 31 31.14 -17.88 -12.00
CA ALA A 31 30.82 -17.18 -10.78
C ALA A 31 32.03 -17.27 -9.84
N PRO A 32 32.47 -16.16 -9.23
CA PRO A 32 33.51 -16.21 -8.22
C PRO A 32 33.12 -17.18 -7.10
N PRO A 33 34.11 -17.85 -6.47
CA PRO A 33 33.84 -18.76 -5.38
C PRO A 33 33.08 -18.05 -4.24
N ALA A 34 32.09 -18.74 -3.66
CA ALA A 34 31.17 -18.17 -2.67
C ALA A 34 31.91 -17.54 -1.47
N ASP A 35 33.06 -18.10 -1.08
CA ASP A 35 33.90 -17.57 -0.01
C ASP A 35 34.49 -16.20 -0.33
N ALA A 36 34.86 -15.96 -1.59
CA ALA A 36 35.35 -14.65 -2.04
C ALA A 36 34.23 -13.60 -2.01
N ILE A 37 33.02 -13.99 -2.41
CA ILE A 37 31.83 -13.12 -2.34
C ILE A 37 31.56 -12.75 -0.88
N ARG A 38 31.60 -13.72 0.03
CA ARG A 38 31.39 -13.52 1.47
C ARG A 38 32.43 -12.57 2.08
N ALA A 39 33.71 -12.78 1.77
CA ALA A 39 34.79 -11.94 2.27
C ALA A 39 34.63 -10.47 1.83
N VAL A 40 34.24 -10.24 0.58
CA VAL A 40 33.97 -8.89 0.06
C VAL A 40 32.75 -8.27 0.73
N SER A 41 31.66 -9.01 0.92
CA SER A 41 30.45 -8.52 1.61
C SER A 41 30.72 -8.15 3.07
N GLU A 42 31.49 -8.97 3.79
CA GLU A 42 31.88 -8.71 5.18
C GLU A 42 32.79 -7.47 5.27
N ALA A 43 33.80 -7.35 4.40
CA ALA A 43 34.67 -6.17 4.33
C ALA A 43 33.87 -4.88 3.99
N ALA A 44 32.84 -5.00 3.16
CA ALA A 44 31.95 -3.90 2.77
C ALA A 44 30.85 -3.60 3.82
N ARG A 45 30.87 -4.22 4.99
CA ARG A 45 29.86 -4.08 6.07
C ARG A 45 28.43 -4.49 5.66
N PHE A 46 28.31 -5.44 4.74
CA PHE A 46 27.06 -6.13 4.41
C PHE A 46 27.09 -7.57 4.96
N PRO A 47 27.01 -7.78 6.29
CA PRO A 47 26.93 -9.13 6.84
C PRO A 47 25.60 -9.77 6.48
N SER A 48 25.62 -11.07 6.14
CA SER A 48 24.39 -11.84 5.95
C SER A 48 23.59 -11.89 7.25
N ARG A 49 22.29 -11.61 7.15
CA ARG A 49 21.32 -11.73 8.26
C ARG A 49 20.69 -13.12 8.33
N GLU A 50 21.09 -14.04 7.46
CA GLU A 50 20.51 -15.38 7.48
C GLU A 50 20.95 -16.13 8.74
N PRO A 51 20.01 -16.69 9.53
CA PRO A 51 20.37 -17.53 10.65
C PRO A 51 21.09 -18.78 10.11
N LYS A 52 22.26 -19.07 10.69
CA LYS A 52 23.00 -20.33 10.45
C LYS A 52 22.02 -21.50 10.61
N PRO A 53 21.89 -22.43 9.65
CA PRO A 53 20.99 -23.56 9.80
C PRO A 53 21.56 -24.49 10.87
N VAL A 54 21.10 -24.30 12.11
CA VAL A 54 21.11 -25.36 13.10
C VAL A 54 19.93 -26.25 12.73
N ALA A 55 20.15 -27.54 12.55
CA ALA A 55 19.09 -28.51 12.28
C ALA A 55 17.99 -28.37 13.34
N ALA A 56 16.91 -27.68 13.00
CA ALA A 56 15.80 -27.42 13.91
C ALA A 56 14.83 -28.62 13.85
N PRO A 57 14.26 -29.06 14.99
CA PRO A 57 13.19 -30.06 15.00
C PRO A 57 11.98 -29.55 14.19
N PRO A 58 11.12 -30.47 13.68
CA PRO A 58 10.04 -30.12 12.78
C PRO A 58 9.14 -29.03 13.38
N PRO A 59 8.74 -28.02 12.58
CA PRO A 59 7.96 -26.91 13.10
C PRO A 59 6.59 -27.40 13.58
N PRO A 60 6.11 -26.95 14.75
CA PRO A 60 4.74 -27.24 15.18
C PRO A 60 3.77 -26.67 14.14
N ALA A 61 2.69 -27.41 13.87
CA ALA A 61 1.65 -27.01 12.93
C ALA A 61 1.23 -25.54 13.17
N PRO A 62 1.03 -24.74 12.11
CA PRO A 62 0.73 -23.33 12.27
C PRO A 62 -0.58 -23.20 13.06
N MET A 63 -0.47 -22.78 14.32
CA MET A 63 -1.61 -22.28 15.07
C MET A 63 -2.22 -21.17 14.21
N LYS A 64 -3.44 -21.38 13.72
CA LYS A 64 -4.23 -20.35 13.05
C LYS A 64 -4.22 -19.15 13.99
N ARG A 65 -3.38 -18.16 13.68
CA ARG A 65 -3.37 -16.88 14.38
C ARG A 65 -4.81 -16.38 14.30
N GLU A 66 -5.48 -16.34 15.45
CA GLU A 66 -6.81 -15.74 15.53
C GLU A 66 -6.71 -14.38 14.85
N GLN A 67 -7.62 -14.15 13.91
CA GLN A 67 -7.63 -12.93 13.13
C GLN A 67 -8.00 -11.78 14.07
N ARG A 68 -6.98 -11.18 14.70
CA ARG A 68 -7.09 -10.04 15.63
C ARG A 68 -7.51 -8.74 14.94
N ARG A 69 -8.05 -8.80 13.73
CA ARG A 69 -8.64 -7.66 13.04
C ARG A 69 -10.14 -7.74 13.25
N HIS A 70 -10.64 -6.90 14.16
CA HIS A 70 -12.05 -6.54 14.20
C HIS A 70 -12.44 -6.02 12.81
N ARG A 71 -13.19 -6.83 12.04
CA ARG A 71 -13.80 -6.39 10.79
C ARG A 71 -15.01 -5.53 11.15
N THR A 72 -14.78 -4.29 11.54
CA THR A 72 -15.86 -3.33 11.86
C THR A 72 -16.66 -2.89 10.63
N GLY A 73 -16.40 -3.44 9.44
CA GLY A 73 -17.15 -3.13 8.21
C GLY A 73 -16.81 -1.78 7.56
N ARG A 74 -16.16 -0.86 8.28
CA ARG A 74 -15.76 0.48 7.82
C ARG A 74 -14.57 0.45 6.85
N ASN A 75 -14.78 -0.11 5.65
CA ASN A 75 -13.74 -0.32 4.62
C ASN A 75 -13.92 0.53 3.35
N VAL A 76 -15.01 1.29 3.23
CA VAL A 76 -15.29 2.18 2.09
C VAL A 76 -14.74 3.57 2.39
N GLN A 77 -14.00 4.15 1.45
CA GLN A 77 -13.47 5.51 1.57
C GLN A 77 -14.57 6.54 1.31
N PHE A 78 -14.68 7.54 2.19
CA PHE A 78 -15.59 8.66 2.06
C PHE A 78 -14.80 9.97 1.99
N ASN A 79 -14.75 10.60 0.82
CA ASN A 79 -14.01 11.84 0.59
C ASN A 79 -14.97 13.03 0.55
N ILE A 80 -14.91 13.91 1.55
CA ILE A 80 -15.70 15.14 1.61
C ILE A 80 -14.84 16.35 1.98
N ARG A 81 -15.30 17.53 1.59
CA ARG A 81 -14.76 18.81 2.06
C ARG A 81 -15.71 19.37 3.11
N ALA A 82 -15.17 19.79 4.24
CA ALA A 82 -15.91 20.41 5.33
C ALA A 82 -15.20 21.69 5.78
N ARG A 83 -15.90 22.55 6.52
CA ARG A 83 -15.28 23.73 7.16
C ARG A 83 -14.40 23.27 8.33
N GLN A 84 -13.39 24.05 8.67
CA GLN A 84 -12.49 23.73 9.78
C GLN A 84 -13.25 23.53 11.10
N GLU A 85 -14.15 24.45 11.41
CA GLU A 85 -15.06 24.40 12.57
C GLU A 85 -15.85 23.07 12.65
N THR A 86 -16.29 22.52 11.52
CA THR A 86 -16.99 21.23 11.48
C THR A 86 -16.05 20.07 11.77
N ILE A 87 -14.82 20.11 11.24
CA ILE A 87 -13.80 19.09 11.48
C ILE A 87 -13.39 19.09 12.95
N ASP A 88 -13.17 20.27 13.53
CA ASP A 88 -12.78 20.41 14.93
C ASP A 88 -13.86 19.84 15.88
N ALA A 89 -15.13 20.16 15.63
CA ALA A 89 -16.24 19.60 16.38
C ALA A 89 -16.34 18.07 16.25
N PHE A 90 -16.14 17.55 15.04
CA PHE A 90 -16.16 16.11 14.76
C PHE A 90 -15.05 15.35 15.50
N LEU A 91 -13.83 15.89 15.51
CA LEU A 91 -12.70 15.33 16.25
C LEU A 91 -12.92 15.42 17.77
N ALA A 92 -13.43 16.53 18.28
CA ALA A 92 -13.72 16.69 19.70
C ALA A 92 -14.76 15.66 20.22
N ILE A 93 -15.75 15.32 19.40
CA ILE A 93 -16.72 14.25 19.73
C ILE A 93 -16.00 12.88 19.77
N ALA A 94 -15.14 12.60 18.80
CA ALA A 94 -14.36 11.37 18.77
C ALA A 94 -13.53 11.21 20.05
N ASP A 95 -12.80 12.25 20.44
CA ASP A 95 -11.93 12.24 21.62
C ASP A 95 -12.72 12.10 22.92
N ARG A 96 -13.88 12.77 23.03
CA ARG A 96 -14.72 12.72 24.23
C ARG A 96 -15.32 11.33 24.47
N GLU A 97 -15.80 10.69 23.41
CA GLU A 97 -16.48 9.39 23.50
C GLU A 97 -15.51 8.21 23.35
N GLY A 98 -14.25 8.47 22.98
CA GLY A 98 -13.26 7.43 22.68
C GLY A 98 -13.56 6.66 21.39
N TRP A 99 -14.29 7.29 20.45
CA TRP A 99 -14.71 6.67 19.20
C TRP A 99 -13.69 6.85 18.09
N VAL A 100 -13.73 5.94 17.11
CA VAL A 100 -13.05 6.18 15.83
C VAL A 100 -13.91 7.04 14.92
N LEU A 101 -13.28 7.79 14.01
CA LEU A 101 -13.98 8.73 13.12
C LEU A 101 -15.15 8.11 12.35
N GLY A 102 -15.01 6.88 11.86
CA GLY A 102 -16.09 6.20 11.16
C GLY A 102 -17.33 5.94 12.04
N GLU A 103 -17.13 5.68 13.32
CA GLU A 103 -18.21 5.45 14.30
C GLU A 103 -18.92 6.75 14.66
N VAL A 104 -18.17 7.85 14.82
CA VAL A 104 -18.76 9.18 14.97
C VAL A 104 -19.65 9.52 13.78
N LEU A 105 -19.22 9.21 12.56
CA LEU A 105 -20.01 9.45 11.35
C LEU A 105 -21.31 8.64 11.32
N GLU A 106 -21.26 7.36 11.70
CA GLU A 106 -22.46 6.50 11.80
C GLU A 106 -23.47 7.06 12.81
N HIS A 107 -23.01 7.49 13.99
CA HIS A 107 -23.86 8.13 14.99
C HIS A 107 -24.44 9.46 14.51
N ALA A 108 -23.65 10.28 13.81
CA ALA A 108 -24.09 11.55 13.26
C ALA A 108 -25.19 11.36 12.19
N VAL A 109 -25.02 10.40 11.29
CA VAL A 109 -26.03 10.07 10.26
C VAL A 109 -27.32 9.59 10.91
N ALA A 110 -27.24 8.65 11.87
CA ALA A 110 -28.43 8.15 12.57
C ALA A 110 -29.14 9.25 13.37
N ALA A 111 -28.41 10.21 13.94
CA ALA A 111 -29.00 11.37 14.61
C ALA A 111 -29.73 12.29 13.62
N LEU A 112 -29.09 12.59 12.49
CA LEU A 112 -29.68 13.43 11.44
C LEU A 112 -30.96 12.81 10.87
N GLU A 113 -30.98 11.49 10.61
CA GLU A 113 -32.17 10.78 10.13
C GLU A 113 -33.35 10.90 11.12
N ARG A 114 -33.08 10.80 12.43
CA ARG A 114 -34.12 10.98 13.45
C ARG A 114 -34.69 12.40 13.43
N GLU A 115 -33.84 13.42 13.34
CA GLU A 115 -34.27 14.82 13.30
C GLU A 115 -35.08 15.15 12.05
N LEU A 116 -34.69 14.59 10.90
CA LEU A 116 -35.41 14.77 9.64
C LEU A 116 -36.74 14.02 9.62
N ALA A 117 -36.82 12.83 10.23
CA ALA A 117 -38.06 12.09 10.38
C ALA A 117 -39.08 12.82 11.26
N VAL A 118 -38.62 13.45 12.36
CA VAL A 118 -39.48 14.25 13.25
C VAL A 118 -39.96 15.54 12.58
N SER A 119 -39.15 16.14 11.70
CA SER A 119 -39.51 17.39 11.00
C SER A 119 -40.44 17.18 9.81
N SER A 120 -40.66 15.93 9.38
CA SER A 120 -41.46 15.56 8.20
C SER A 120 -42.85 15.02 8.54
N GLY A 121 -43.20 14.91 9.84
CA GLY A 121 -44.50 14.48 10.33
C GLY A 121 -45.25 15.61 11.02
#